data_AF-A0A256A4X1-F1
#
_entry.id   AF-A0A256A4X1-F1
#
_cell.length_a   1.000
_cell.length_b   1.000
_cell.length_c   1.000
_cell.angle_alpha   90.00
_cell.angle_beta   90.00
_cell.angle_gamma   90.00
#
_symmetry.space_group_name_H-M   'P 1'
#
loop_
_entity.id
_entity.type
_entity.pdbx_description
1 polymer ?
#
loop_
_entity_poly.entity_id
_entity_poly.type
_entity_poly.pdbx_seq_one_letter_code
_entity_poly.pdbx_strand_id
1 'polypeptide(L)'
;MKKMKFYALGIVSAALLTAGLYACSSETTDSPQEESSVNFQTKSRVGFTKEQIGEIRNGVAVPLYDEARVKADLITSGVFAQVESIELAYGINPTTNSGEAIVTIIGKEKATSPALAIVADLVIDGNRLFILNPETNQQAFAKHVCAGQNCGWCEFDRTWFLGRIRGCKPCSRVVDESKPSGCIHSQSSGGGMTIIKEASNILIKNAI
;
A
#
# COMPACT_ATOMS: atom_id res chain seq x y z
N MET A 1 -11.35 -49.89 -32.20
CA MET A 1 -10.40 -50.15 -31.09
C MET A 1 -9.34 -49.05 -31.09
N LYS A 2 -9.22 -48.25 -30.01
CA LYS A 2 -8.18 -47.20 -29.89
C LYS A 2 -6.97 -47.75 -29.11
N LYS A 3 -5.76 -47.47 -29.58
CA LYS A 3 -4.51 -47.90 -28.93
C LYS A 3 -4.10 -46.87 -27.85
N MET A 4 -3.94 -47.33 -26.61
CA MET A 4 -3.32 -46.52 -25.54
C MET A 4 -1.79 -46.48 -25.73
N LYS A 5 -1.15 -45.38 -25.30
CA LYS A 5 0.29 -45.29 -25.10
C LYS A 5 0.56 -44.95 -23.65
N PHE A 6 1.26 -45.84 -22.93
CA PHE A 6 1.83 -45.54 -21.63
C PHE A 6 3.24 -44.97 -21.85
N TYR A 7 3.60 -43.95 -21.06
CA TYR A 7 4.98 -43.51 -20.92
C TYR A 7 5.39 -43.69 -19.45
N ALA A 8 6.47 -44.42 -19.24
CA ALA A 8 7.09 -44.63 -17.95
C ALA A 8 8.57 -44.24 -18.03
N LEU A 9 8.97 -43.30 -17.18
CA LEU A 9 10.33 -42.94 -16.77
C LEU A 9 10.16 -42.34 -15.37
N GLY A 10 11.06 -42.52 -14.40
CA GLY A 10 12.35 -43.22 -14.37
C GLY A 10 13.09 -42.74 -13.11
N ILE A 11 13.57 -43.65 -12.27
CA ILE A 11 13.96 -43.40 -10.85
C ILE A 11 15.47 -43.00 -10.73
N VAL A 12 15.85 -42.48 -9.53
CA VAL A 12 17.20 -42.27 -8.89
C VAL A 12 18.15 -41.19 -9.50
N SER A 13 19.06 -40.52 -8.76
CA SER A 13 19.68 -40.74 -7.41
C SER A 13 19.93 -39.42 -6.59
N ALA A 14 20.31 -39.57 -5.30
CA ALA A 14 21.27 -38.79 -4.46
C ALA A 14 21.39 -37.23 -4.59
N ALA A 15 21.31 -36.38 -3.54
CA ALA A 15 21.94 -36.32 -2.20
C ALA A 15 23.41 -35.81 -2.16
N LEU A 16 23.65 -34.63 -1.56
CA LEU A 16 24.47 -34.43 -0.33
C LEU A 16 24.66 -32.95 0.08
N LEU A 17 25.17 -32.76 1.30
CA LEU A 17 25.26 -31.52 2.09
C LEU A 17 26.55 -30.72 1.82
N THR A 18 26.49 -29.40 2.04
CA THR A 18 27.63 -28.63 2.59
C THR A 18 27.14 -27.68 3.68
N ALA A 19 27.72 -27.82 4.88
CA ALA A 19 27.57 -26.86 5.96
C ALA A 19 28.60 -25.74 5.83
N GLY A 20 28.23 -24.52 6.19
CA GLY A 20 29.12 -23.36 6.21
C GLY A 20 28.94 -22.56 7.50
N LEU A 21 29.56 -23.02 8.59
CA LEU A 21 29.71 -22.21 9.79
C LEU A 21 30.96 -21.36 9.65
N TYR A 22 30.81 -20.03 9.69
CA TYR A 22 31.87 -19.12 10.10
C TYR A 22 31.31 -18.16 11.14
N ALA A 23 31.71 -18.37 12.39
CA ALA A 23 31.64 -17.36 13.43
C ALA A 23 33.00 -16.65 13.50
N CYS A 24 32.98 -15.33 13.65
CA CYS A 24 34.12 -14.57 14.15
C CYS A 24 33.70 -13.85 15.44
N SER A 25 34.63 -13.82 16.41
CA SER A 25 34.39 -13.50 17.82
C SER A 25 35.39 -12.44 18.30
N SER A 26 34.93 -11.55 19.20
CA SER A 26 35.63 -10.78 20.27
C SER A 26 34.74 -9.59 20.64
N GLU A 27 34.21 -9.45 21.87
CA GLU A 27 34.88 -9.05 23.14
C GLU A 27 35.42 -7.60 23.11
N THR A 28 35.26 -6.72 24.10
CA THR A 28 34.42 -6.62 25.34
C THR A 28 34.65 -5.21 25.93
N THR A 29 33.66 -4.58 26.59
CA THR A 29 33.89 -3.68 27.76
C THR A 29 32.58 -3.31 28.48
N ASP A 30 32.60 -3.32 29.82
CA ASP A 30 31.44 -3.07 30.69
C ASP A 30 31.17 -1.57 30.96
N SER A 31 29.87 -1.20 31.05
CA SER A 31 29.27 -0.61 32.25
C SER A 31 27.75 -0.41 32.08
N PRO A 32 26.92 -0.58 33.12
CA PRO A 32 25.47 -0.46 33.02
C PRO A 32 24.97 0.98 33.19
N GLN A 33 24.18 1.47 32.24
CA GLN A 33 23.21 2.53 32.48
C GLN A 33 21.82 2.04 32.09
N GLU A 34 20.94 1.91 33.09
CA GLU A 34 19.51 1.95 32.85
C GLU A 34 19.13 3.36 32.40
N GLU A 35 18.85 3.54 31.11
CA GLU A 35 17.86 4.54 30.68
C GLU A 35 16.71 3.83 29.97
N SER A 36 15.50 4.12 30.45
CA SER A 36 14.25 3.58 29.92
C SER A 36 13.96 4.11 28.52
N SER A 37 14.58 3.52 27.51
CA SER A 37 14.17 3.65 26.12
C SER A 37 13.29 2.47 25.74
N VAL A 38 11.99 2.74 25.55
CA VAL A 38 11.06 1.76 24.98
C VAL A 38 11.56 1.43 23.58
N ASN A 39 12.20 0.28 23.44
CA ASN A 39 12.79 -0.18 22.20
C ASN A 39 11.69 -0.66 21.25
N PHE A 40 10.92 0.29 20.72
CA PHE A 40 10.00 0.09 19.61
C PHE A 40 10.84 -0.24 18.37
N GLN A 41 11.23 -1.51 18.24
CA GLN A 41 11.81 -2.03 17.01
C GLN A 41 10.77 -1.90 15.88
N THR A 42 10.78 -0.74 15.22
CA THR A 42 10.19 -0.53 13.91
C THR A 42 10.89 -1.47 12.94
N LYS A 43 10.31 -2.66 12.75
CA LYS A 43 10.63 -3.55 11.64
C LYS A 43 10.17 -2.90 10.33
N SER A 44 10.90 -1.88 9.90
CA SER A 44 10.95 -1.49 8.49
C SER A 44 11.50 -2.70 7.73
N ARG A 45 10.62 -3.49 7.10
CA ARG A 45 11.00 -4.68 6.34
C ARG A 45 11.60 -4.24 4.99
N VAL A 46 12.79 -3.65 5.03
CA VAL A 46 13.56 -3.36 3.82
C VAL A 46 13.75 -4.66 3.04
N GLY A 47 13.19 -4.72 1.83
CA GLY A 47 13.30 -5.88 0.94
C GLY A 47 12.17 -6.91 0.97
N PHE A 48 10.97 -6.60 1.49
CA PHE A 48 9.80 -7.45 1.23
C PHE A 48 9.47 -7.50 -0.28
N THR A 49 8.77 -8.56 -0.73
CA THR A 49 8.29 -8.68 -2.13
C THR A 49 6.79 -8.46 -2.22
N LYS A 50 6.03 -9.20 -1.41
CA LYS A 50 4.59 -9.04 -1.16
C LYS A 50 4.31 -9.33 0.31
N GLU A 51 3.40 -8.59 0.92
CA GLU A 51 2.98 -8.78 2.31
C GLU A 51 1.45 -8.70 2.41
N GLN A 52 0.85 -9.50 3.28
CA GLN A 52 -0.61 -9.55 3.40
C GLN A 52 -1.10 -8.38 4.26
N ILE A 53 -2.08 -7.62 3.78
CA ILE A 53 -2.70 -6.50 4.53
C ILE A 53 -4.22 -6.67 4.73
N GLY A 54 -4.80 -7.70 4.13
CA GLY A 54 -6.22 -7.97 4.24
C GLY A 54 -6.61 -9.33 3.68
N GLU A 55 -7.91 -9.57 3.64
CA GLU A 55 -8.52 -10.79 3.11
C GLU A 55 -9.91 -10.51 2.54
N ILE A 56 -10.44 -11.44 1.76
CA ILE A 56 -11.79 -11.41 1.19
C ILE A 56 -12.67 -12.33 2.03
N ARG A 57 -13.62 -11.75 2.76
CA ARG A 57 -14.65 -12.48 3.52
C ARG A 57 -16.03 -12.13 2.98
N ASN A 58 -16.81 -13.13 2.59
CA ASN A 58 -18.17 -12.96 2.05
C ASN A 58 -18.26 -11.95 0.88
N GLY A 59 -17.24 -11.89 0.03
CA GLY A 59 -17.18 -10.96 -1.11
C GLY A 59 -16.76 -9.51 -0.76
N VAL A 60 -16.38 -9.24 0.48
CA VAL A 60 -15.94 -7.93 0.96
C VAL A 60 -14.47 -7.99 1.39
N ALA A 61 -13.70 -6.93 1.10
CA ALA A 61 -12.35 -6.79 1.62
C ALA A 61 -12.38 -6.43 3.12
N VAL A 62 -11.64 -7.18 3.93
CA VAL A 62 -11.49 -6.96 5.37
C VAL A 62 -10.02 -6.68 5.66
N PRO A 63 -9.67 -5.54 6.30
CA PRO A 63 -8.31 -5.24 6.67
C PRO A 63 -7.82 -6.17 7.78
N LEU A 64 -6.54 -6.54 7.73
CA LEU A 64 -5.84 -7.27 8.79
C LEU A 64 -5.02 -6.34 9.70
N TYR A 65 -5.25 -5.04 9.61
CA TYR A 65 -4.61 -4.00 10.40
C TYR A 65 -5.63 -3.19 11.20
N ASP A 66 -5.19 -2.62 12.33
CA ASP A 66 -5.95 -1.62 13.08
C ASP A 66 -5.89 -0.26 12.36
N GLU A 67 -7.01 0.20 11.83
CA GLU A 67 -7.09 1.46 11.06
C GLU A 67 -6.66 2.68 11.90
N ALA A 68 -7.07 2.75 13.17
CA ALA A 68 -6.74 3.89 14.03
C ALA A 68 -5.24 3.94 14.33
N ARG A 69 -4.63 2.77 14.55
CA ARG A 69 -3.18 2.64 14.75
C ARG A 69 -2.39 2.97 13.48
N VAL A 70 -2.83 2.52 12.31
CA VAL A 70 -2.21 2.89 11.03
C VAL A 70 -2.31 4.40 10.79
N LYS A 71 -3.47 5.03 11.05
CA LYS A 71 -3.62 6.49 10.96
C LYS A 71 -2.66 7.22 11.91
N ALA A 72 -2.52 6.77 13.15
CA ALA A 72 -1.59 7.34 14.12
C ALA A 72 -0.13 7.21 13.66
N ASP A 73 0.31 6.02 13.24
CA ASP A 73 1.68 5.78 12.74
C ASP A 73 1.98 6.60 11.46
N LEU A 74 1.03 6.76 10.54
CA LEU A 74 1.15 7.60 9.34
C LEU A 74 1.32 9.10 9.67
N ILE A 75 0.76 9.55 10.79
CA ILE A 75 0.93 10.93 11.27
C ILE A 75 2.25 11.08 12.01
N THR A 76 2.60 10.14 12.91
CA THR A 76 3.84 10.17 13.69
C THR A 76 5.10 10.04 12.81
N SER A 77 5.03 9.31 11.70
CA SER A 77 6.11 9.21 10.70
C SER A 77 6.25 10.44 9.80
N GLY A 78 5.32 11.40 9.86
CA GLY A 78 5.33 12.59 9.02
C GLY A 78 4.92 12.36 7.56
N VAL A 79 4.38 11.18 7.22
CA VAL A 79 3.83 10.88 5.88
C VAL A 79 2.60 11.74 5.59
N PHE A 80 1.78 12.00 6.62
CA PHE A 80 0.65 12.93 6.59
C PHE A 80 0.62 13.78 7.86
N ALA A 81 0.14 15.03 7.78
CA ALA A 81 -0.25 15.80 8.96
C ALA A 81 -1.66 15.41 9.47
N GLN A 82 -2.50 14.88 8.58
CA GLN A 82 -3.84 14.38 8.89
C GLN A 82 -4.18 13.23 7.92
N VAL A 83 -4.71 12.12 8.42
CA VAL A 83 -5.31 11.06 7.59
C VAL A 83 -6.82 11.10 7.76
N GLU A 84 -7.54 11.18 6.65
CA GLU A 84 -9.01 11.25 6.62
C GLU A 84 -9.57 9.82 6.60
N SER A 85 -9.21 9.02 5.60
CA SER A 85 -9.63 7.62 5.48
C SER A 85 -8.50 6.67 5.05
N ILE A 86 -8.65 5.41 5.42
CA ILE A 86 -7.88 4.30 4.87
C ILE A 86 -8.90 3.24 4.48
N GLU A 87 -8.99 2.94 3.19
CA GLU A 87 -10.09 2.19 2.62
C GLU A 87 -9.55 1.00 1.82
N LEU A 88 -10.02 -0.20 2.17
CA LEU A 88 -9.69 -1.44 1.49
C LEU A 88 -10.92 -1.88 0.69
N ALA A 89 -10.78 -2.02 -0.63
CA ALA A 89 -11.89 -2.37 -1.52
C ALA A 89 -11.54 -3.59 -2.37
N TYR A 90 -12.55 -4.42 -2.65
CA TYR A 90 -12.47 -5.58 -3.54
C TYR A 90 -13.78 -5.70 -4.33
N GLY A 91 -13.69 -6.22 -5.56
CA GLY A 91 -14.85 -6.63 -6.34
C GLY A 91 -14.46 -7.22 -7.69
N ILE A 92 -15.46 -7.64 -8.46
CA ILE A 92 -15.27 -8.12 -9.84
C ILE A 92 -15.47 -6.96 -10.80
N ASN A 93 -14.45 -6.62 -11.59
CA ASN A 93 -14.54 -5.58 -12.60
C ASN A 93 -15.52 -6.03 -13.72
N PRO A 94 -16.61 -5.30 -13.98
CA PRO A 94 -17.64 -5.72 -14.94
C PRO A 94 -17.17 -5.68 -16.41
N THR A 95 -16.07 -4.97 -16.71
CA THR A 95 -15.50 -4.88 -18.06
C THR A 95 -14.55 -6.03 -18.38
N THR A 96 -13.73 -6.46 -17.42
CA THR A 96 -12.71 -7.51 -17.60
C THR A 96 -13.13 -8.87 -17.04
N ASN A 97 -14.18 -8.92 -16.22
CA ASN A 97 -14.60 -10.08 -15.43
C ASN A 97 -13.49 -10.65 -14.53
N SER A 98 -12.55 -9.79 -14.10
CA SER A 98 -11.46 -10.13 -13.18
C SER A 98 -11.71 -9.53 -11.80
N GLY A 99 -11.29 -10.25 -10.75
CA GLY A 99 -11.21 -9.65 -9.41
C GLY A 99 -10.15 -8.55 -9.38
N GLU A 100 -10.49 -7.40 -8.82
CA GLU A 100 -9.55 -6.33 -8.46
C GLU A 100 -9.69 -6.01 -6.98
N ALA A 101 -8.58 -5.59 -6.36
CA ALA A 101 -8.56 -5.04 -5.02
C ALA A 101 -7.61 -3.86 -4.96
N ILE A 102 -7.98 -2.84 -4.17
CA ILE A 102 -7.17 -1.65 -3.95
C ILE A 102 -7.16 -1.28 -2.46
N VAL A 103 -6.06 -0.67 -2.01
CA VAL A 103 -6.05 0.15 -0.80
C VAL A 103 -5.94 1.62 -1.20
N THR A 104 -6.72 2.48 -0.56
CA THR A 104 -6.69 3.92 -0.76
C THR A 104 -6.49 4.61 0.59
N ILE A 105 -5.43 5.41 0.73
CA ILE A 105 -5.20 6.29 1.88
C ILE A 105 -5.48 7.72 1.41
N ILE A 106 -6.36 8.44 2.10
CA ILE A 106 -6.65 9.85 1.85
C ILE A 106 -6.24 10.67 3.06
N GLY A 107 -5.55 11.79 2.84
CA GLY A 107 -5.12 12.69 3.89
C GLY A 107 -4.57 14.01 3.36
N LYS A 108 -3.84 14.73 4.22
CA LYS A 108 -3.13 15.96 3.87
C LYS A 108 -1.69 15.89 4.37
N GLU A 109 -0.73 16.26 3.52
CA GLU A 109 0.70 16.33 3.88
C GLU A 109 0.97 17.41 4.95
N LYS A 110 0.20 18.51 4.92
CA LYS A 110 0.20 19.60 5.90
C LYS A 110 -1.24 20.05 6.13
N ALA A 111 -1.56 20.66 7.28
CA ALA A 111 -2.93 21.10 7.58
C ALA A 111 -3.53 22.06 6.52
N THR A 112 -2.69 22.82 5.82
CA THR A 112 -3.06 23.75 4.74
C THR A 112 -2.82 23.19 3.32
N SER A 113 -2.24 21.98 3.18
CA SER A 113 -2.05 21.35 1.88
C SER A 113 -3.38 20.88 1.27
N PRO A 114 -3.47 20.78 -0.06
CA PRO A 114 -4.58 20.07 -0.70
C PRO A 114 -4.65 18.60 -0.26
N ALA A 115 -5.80 17.99 -0.52
CA ALA A 115 -5.97 16.55 -0.34
C ALA A 115 -4.98 15.77 -1.21
N LEU A 116 -4.34 14.79 -0.57
CA LEU A 116 -3.39 13.84 -1.13
C LEU A 116 -4.00 12.44 -0.94
N ALA A 117 -4.03 11.65 -2.01
CA ALA A 117 -4.37 10.25 -1.93
C ALA A 117 -3.26 9.35 -2.48
N ILE A 118 -3.07 8.21 -1.82
CA ILE A 118 -2.22 7.11 -2.27
C ILE A 118 -3.17 5.96 -2.57
N VAL A 119 -3.22 5.55 -3.85
CA VAL A 119 -3.97 4.37 -4.29
C VAL A 119 -2.95 3.30 -4.65
N ALA A 120 -3.13 2.09 -4.12
CA ALA A 120 -2.28 0.95 -4.44
C ALA A 120 -3.13 -0.26 -4.87
N ASP A 121 -2.75 -0.86 -6.00
CA ASP A 121 -3.31 -2.11 -6.49
C ASP A 121 -2.80 -3.29 -5.65
N LEU A 122 -3.70 -4.19 -5.28
CA LEU A 122 -3.41 -5.33 -4.44
C LEU A 122 -3.46 -6.63 -5.24
N VAL A 123 -2.51 -7.52 -4.96
CA VAL A 123 -2.52 -8.87 -5.52
C VAL A 123 -3.48 -9.75 -4.73
N ILE A 124 -4.46 -10.31 -5.44
CA ILE A 124 -5.40 -11.30 -4.91
C ILE A 124 -4.78 -12.69 -5.11
N ASP A 125 -4.70 -13.47 -4.03
CA ASP A 125 -4.17 -14.84 -4.02
C ASP A 125 -5.06 -15.69 -3.11
N GLY A 126 -6.00 -16.41 -3.72
CA GLY A 126 -7.16 -16.98 -3.02
C GLY A 126 -7.99 -15.88 -2.35
N ASN A 127 -8.28 -16.07 -1.06
CA ASN A 127 -9.00 -15.08 -0.25
C ASN A 127 -8.06 -14.03 0.40
N ARG A 128 -6.80 -13.91 -0.01
CA ARG A 128 -5.81 -13.02 0.65
C ARG A 128 -5.49 -11.82 -0.23
N LEU A 129 -5.31 -10.65 0.40
CA LEU A 129 -5.00 -9.39 -0.25
C LEU A 129 -3.59 -8.94 0.12
N PHE A 130 -2.72 -8.85 -0.88
CA PHE A 130 -1.30 -8.53 -0.71
C PHE A 130 -0.95 -7.16 -1.27
N ILE A 131 -0.22 -6.35 -0.50
CA ILE A 131 0.47 -5.18 -1.01
C ILE A 131 1.84 -5.60 -1.55
N LEU A 132 2.23 -5.05 -2.71
CA LEU A 132 3.55 -5.26 -3.31
C LEU A 132 4.55 -4.23 -2.77
N ASN A 133 5.84 -4.55 -2.80
CA ASN A 133 6.84 -3.56 -2.43
C ASN A 133 6.91 -2.45 -3.52
N PRO A 134 6.64 -1.18 -3.16
CA PRO A 134 6.63 -0.10 -4.15
C PRO A 134 8.02 0.14 -4.75
N GLU A 135 9.12 -0.22 -4.08
CA GLU A 135 10.48 -0.07 -4.63
C GLU A 135 10.71 -1.00 -5.82
N THR A 136 10.14 -2.20 -5.80
CA THR A 136 10.25 -3.19 -6.88
C THR A 136 9.06 -3.17 -7.84
N ASN A 137 7.93 -2.59 -7.45
CA ASN A 137 6.70 -2.57 -8.25
C ASN A 137 5.98 -1.21 -8.19
N GLN A 138 6.65 -0.16 -8.66
CA GLN A 138 6.15 1.23 -8.63
C GLN A 138 4.83 1.44 -9.40
N GLN A 139 4.53 0.61 -10.40
CA GLN A 139 3.34 0.76 -11.25
C GLN A 139 2.04 0.43 -10.50
N ALA A 140 2.11 -0.43 -9.48
CA ALA A 140 0.97 -0.72 -8.62
C ALA A 140 0.54 0.48 -7.75
N PHE A 141 1.30 1.58 -7.72
CA PHE A 141 1.06 2.72 -6.85
C PHE A 141 0.86 4.02 -7.63
N ALA A 142 -0.21 4.74 -7.29
CA ALA A 142 -0.51 6.04 -7.83
C ALA A 142 -0.68 7.07 -6.70
N LYS A 143 0.03 8.19 -6.82
CA LYS A 143 -0.15 9.37 -5.97
C LYS A 143 -1.07 10.35 -6.69
N HIS A 144 -2.14 10.76 -6.05
CA HIS A 144 -3.18 11.66 -6.57
C HIS A 144 -3.23 12.95 -5.74
N VAL A 145 -3.24 14.11 -6.40
CA VAL A 145 -3.33 15.42 -5.74
C VAL A 145 -4.26 16.35 -6.52
N CYS A 146 -5.20 16.98 -5.81
CA CYS A 146 -6.06 18.04 -6.34
C CYS A 146 -5.40 19.41 -6.12
N ALA A 147 -4.82 20.01 -7.16
CA ALA A 147 -4.04 21.24 -7.07
C ALA A 147 -4.53 22.33 -8.02
N GLY A 148 -4.46 23.59 -7.59
CA GLY A 148 -5.02 24.74 -8.31
C GLY A 148 -5.84 25.67 -7.42
N GLN A 149 -6.51 26.65 -8.04
CA GLN A 149 -7.33 27.62 -7.32
C GLN A 149 -8.61 26.95 -6.80
N ASN A 150 -8.98 27.30 -5.56
CA ASN A 150 -10.14 26.77 -4.83
C ASN A 150 -10.14 25.26 -4.51
N CYS A 151 -9.10 24.50 -4.88
CA CYS A 151 -8.99 23.05 -4.60
C CYS A 151 -9.06 22.66 -3.11
N GLY A 152 -8.88 23.59 -2.18
CA GLY A 152 -9.05 23.32 -0.74
C GLY A 152 -10.47 22.87 -0.34
N TRP A 153 -11.44 22.95 -1.27
CA TRP A 153 -12.80 22.43 -1.12
C TRP A 153 -13.16 21.35 -2.16
N CYS A 154 -12.22 20.91 -2.99
CA CYS A 154 -12.44 19.85 -3.96
C CYS A 154 -12.10 18.49 -3.33
N GLU A 155 -13.08 17.58 -3.33
CA GLU A 155 -12.86 16.17 -3.00
C GLU A 155 -12.31 15.41 -4.22
N PHE A 156 -11.79 14.21 -4.02
CA PHE A 156 -11.48 13.30 -5.13
C PHE A 156 -12.76 12.79 -5.82
N ASP A 157 -12.72 12.65 -7.14
CA ASP A 157 -13.75 11.93 -7.88
C ASP A 157 -13.54 10.41 -7.70
N ARG A 158 -14.58 9.77 -7.17
CA ARG A 158 -14.64 8.36 -6.78
C ARG A 158 -15.79 7.62 -7.47
N THR A 159 -16.28 8.12 -8.60
CA THR A 159 -17.35 7.49 -9.38
C THR A 159 -16.91 6.23 -10.14
N TRP A 160 -15.61 5.96 -10.21
CA TRP A 160 -15.08 4.76 -10.88
C TRP A 160 -15.28 3.49 -10.05
N PHE A 161 -15.10 2.33 -10.70
CA PHE A 161 -15.08 1.01 -10.07
C PHE A 161 -14.19 0.98 -8.80
N LEU A 162 -14.69 0.35 -7.73
CA LEU A 162 -14.12 0.33 -6.37
C LEU A 162 -13.88 1.70 -5.72
N GLY A 163 -14.51 2.77 -6.22
CA GLY A 163 -14.26 4.12 -5.74
C GLY A 163 -12.85 4.64 -6.06
N ARG A 164 -12.18 4.03 -7.06
CA ARG A 164 -10.81 4.38 -7.49
C ARG A 164 -10.76 5.84 -7.97
N ILE A 165 -9.76 6.56 -7.52
CA ILE A 165 -9.59 7.98 -7.81
C ILE A 165 -9.09 8.17 -9.25
N ARG A 166 -9.78 9.02 -10.02
CA ARG A 166 -9.38 9.41 -11.39
C ARG A 166 -9.38 10.92 -11.64
N GLY A 167 -9.93 11.70 -10.73
CA GLY A 167 -10.14 13.13 -10.89
C GLY A 167 -10.33 13.84 -9.56
N CYS A 168 -10.62 15.13 -9.65
CA CYS A 168 -11.15 15.93 -8.56
C CYS A 168 -12.61 16.23 -8.88
N LYS A 169 -13.51 16.16 -7.91
CA LYS A 169 -14.89 16.63 -8.09
C LYS A 169 -14.85 18.14 -8.43
N PRO A 170 -15.74 18.65 -9.29
CA PRO A 170 -15.84 20.07 -9.53
C PRO A 170 -16.12 20.83 -8.22
N CYS A 171 -15.24 21.75 -7.84
CA CYS A 171 -15.41 22.59 -6.65
C CYS A 171 -16.72 23.39 -6.77
N SER A 172 -17.72 23.09 -5.94
CA SER A 172 -19.08 23.65 -6.05
C SER A 172 -19.19 25.13 -5.68
N ARG A 173 -18.10 25.76 -5.21
CA ARG A 173 -17.99 27.21 -5.00
C ARG A 173 -17.50 27.89 -6.27
N VAL A 174 -18.45 28.32 -7.10
CA VAL A 174 -18.20 29.34 -8.12
C VAL A 174 -17.99 30.67 -7.41
N VAL A 175 -16.74 31.13 -7.34
CA VAL A 175 -16.40 32.45 -6.76
C VAL A 175 -16.54 33.56 -7.81
N ASP A 176 -16.59 33.19 -9.09
CA ASP A 176 -16.72 34.08 -10.25
C ASP A 176 -17.19 33.23 -11.46
N GLU A 177 -18.37 33.49 -12.01
CA GLU A 177 -18.92 32.72 -13.16
C GLU A 177 -18.09 32.91 -14.45
N SER A 178 -17.22 33.91 -14.48
CA SER A 178 -16.43 34.30 -15.66
C SER A 178 -15.13 33.52 -15.86
N LYS A 179 -14.76 32.59 -14.96
CA LYS A 179 -13.51 31.81 -15.04
C LYS A 179 -13.75 30.30 -14.92
N PRO A 180 -13.14 29.46 -15.77
CA PRO A 180 -13.22 28.01 -15.62
C PRO A 180 -12.66 27.60 -14.25
N SER A 181 -13.35 26.69 -13.56
CA SER A 181 -13.03 26.24 -12.20
C SER A 181 -11.64 25.60 -12.14
N GLY A 182 -10.65 26.39 -11.71
CA GLY A 182 -9.22 26.09 -11.85
C GLY A 182 -8.65 25.04 -10.89
N CYS A 183 -9.37 23.95 -10.63
CA CYS A 183 -8.84 22.80 -9.90
C CYS A 183 -8.44 21.67 -10.85
N ILE A 184 -7.18 21.23 -10.77
CA ILE A 184 -6.59 20.23 -11.67
C ILE A 184 -6.25 18.98 -10.86
N HIS A 185 -6.68 17.84 -11.36
CA HIS A 185 -6.22 16.55 -10.86
C HIS A 185 -4.85 16.22 -11.45
N SER A 186 -3.87 16.00 -10.58
CA SER A 186 -2.56 15.47 -10.96
C SER A 186 -2.38 14.06 -10.41
N GLN A 187 -1.89 13.16 -11.26
CA GLN A 187 -1.54 11.80 -10.90
C GLN A 187 -0.07 11.55 -11.25
N SER A 188 0.69 10.96 -10.33
CA SER A 188 2.04 10.46 -10.60
C SER A 188 2.18 9.02 -10.12
N SER A 189 2.49 8.10 -11.03
CA SER A 189 3.09 6.80 -10.69
C SER A 189 4.57 7.01 -10.37
N GLY A 190 5.09 6.33 -9.34
CA GLY A 190 6.49 6.44 -8.87
C GLY A 190 6.93 7.80 -8.27
N GLY A 191 6.23 8.91 -8.58
CA GLY A 191 6.54 10.28 -8.17
C GLY A 191 6.28 10.60 -6.69
N GLY A 192 6.84 9.82 -5.77
CA GLY A 192 6.65 9.97 -4.33
C GLY A 192 7.19 8.82 -3.50
N MET A 193 8.24 8.13 -3.96
CA MET A 193 8.69 6.87 -3.37
C MET A 193 8.94 6.90 -1.86
N THR A 194 9.42 8.01 -1.29
CA THR A 194 9.57 8.17 0.17
C THR A 194 8.23 8.02 0.90
N ILE A 195 7.20 8.74 0.44
CA ILE A 195 5.84 8.72 1.03
C ILE A 195 5.18 7.35 0.81
N ILE A 196 5.28 6.82 -0.41
CA ILE A 196 4.64 5.55 -0.80
C ILE A 196 5.28 4.35 -0.08
N LYS A 197 6.62 4.31 0.01
CA LYS A 197 7.36 3.28 0.75
C LYS A 197 6.99 3.30 2.22
N GLU A 198 6.99 4.46 2.85
CA GLU A 198 6.72 4.55 4.28
C GLU A 198 5.26 4.25 4.63
N ALA A 199 4.30 4.72 3.81
CA ALA A 199 2.90 4.32 3.94
C ALA A 199 2.71 2.78 3.82
N SER A 200 3.43 2.15 2.88
CA SER A 200 3.40 0.69 2.70
C SER A 200 4.01 -0.04 3.90
N ASN A 201 5.17 0.41 4.39
CA ASN A 201 5.83 -0.12 5.59
C ASN A 201 4.89 -0.06 6.82
N ILE A 202 4.18 1.06 6.98
CA ILE A 202 3.29 1.28 8.13
C ILE A 202 2.04 0.40 8.06
N LEU A 203 1.45 0.20 6.87
CA LEU A 203 0.38 -0.79 6.66
C LEU A 203 0.85 -2.20 7.08
N ILE A 204 2.04 -2.61 6.62
CA ILE A 204 2.60 -3.95 6.88
C ILE A 204 2.98 -4.14 8.35
N LYS A 205 3.59 -3.13 8.99
CA LYS A 205 3.96 -3.12 10.41
C LYS A 205 2.75 -3.38 11.32
N ASN A 206 1.57 -2.96 10.90
CA ASN A 206 0.33 -3.05 11.66
C ASN A 206 -0.62 -4.17 11.19
N ALA A 207 -0.25 -4.93 10.15
CA ALA A 207 -0.96 -6.14 9.76
C ALA A 207 -0.61 -7.31 10.69
N ILE A 208 -1.61 -8.16 10.99
CA ILE A 208 -1.54 -9.32 11.91
C ILE A 208 -1.15 -10.59 11.16
#